data_AF-A0A2W5WUS2-F1
#
_entry.id   AF-A0A2W5WUS2-F1
#
_cell.length_a   1.000
_cell.length_b   1.000
_cell.length_c   1.000
_cell.angle_alpha   90.00
_cell.angle_beta   90.00
_cell.angle_gamma   90.00
#
_symmetry.space_group_name_H-M   'P 1'
#
loop_
_entity.id
_entity.type
_entity.pdbx_description
1 polymer ?
#
loop_
_entity_poly.entity_id
_entity_poly.type
_entity_poly.pdbx_seq_one_letter_code
_entity_poly.pdbx_strand_id
1 'polypeptide(L)'
;MLRAGVARDTAAVRHLVTFLVVTVATVLLTRGFLALAGYPQVGGAGLHVAHVLWGGLLLAVAVVVLLSYVGPAVRSLGAVLAGVGFGLFVDEIGKFVTADNDYFYGPTAALIYAVLVVLVLLVEAMHGRRRHHRAEYLAVAADRAAAGLAGGLTDAGRAEVLVLLQRGGDEPGAAELRRLVDAIPHDDVTVPDPVRGLVLRADRWLRAAVRLRWAGVVVVAAVLAVAAASAAVGVRSLVDGPVWLGGVVLLGVATTAACCAVGSVRALRGGRGSDAAAWVRRGVLVSLLVTQPLVFGVLQWTATAGLLVDLAVFALLDVALRDGAQHDARARRD
;
A
#
# COMPACT_ATOMS: atom_id res chain seq x y z
N MET A 1 18.15 -13.59 10.45
CA MET A 1 17.91 -13.40 9.01
C MET A 1 19.21 -13.39 8.20
N LEU A 2 20.25 -12.64 8.59
CA LEU A 2 21.54 -12.66 7.85
C LEU A 2 22.29 -14.02 7.85
N ARG A 3 22.13 -14.85 8.89
CA ARG A 3 22.70 -16.23 8.89
C ARG A 3 22.04 -17.17 7.89
N ALA A 4 20.86 -16.84 7.38
CA ALA A 4 20.14 -17.64 6.38
C ALA A 4 20.36 -17.11 4.94
N GLY A 5 21.23 -16.09 4.75
CA GLY A 5 21.46 -15.48 3.43
C GLY A 5 20.29 -14.65 2.89
N VAL A 6 19.28 -14.34 3.71
CA VAL A 6 18.10 -13.57 3.29
C VAL A 6 18.35 -12.08 3.52
N ALA A 7 18.71 -11.36 2.46
CA ALA A 7 18.88 -9.91 2.47
C ALA A 7 17.60 -9.20 1.97
N ARG A 8 17.12 -8.20 2.72
CA ARG A 8 15.96 -7.41 2.29
C ARG A 8 16.36 -6.42 1.20
N ASP A 9 15.62 -6.42 0.10
CA ASP A 9 15.76 -5.40 -0.95
C ASP A 9 15.31 -4.03 -0.42
N THR A 10 16.14 -3.01 -0.61
CA THR A 10 15.79 -1.61 -0.28
C THR A 10 14.58 -1.10 -1.09
N ALA A 11 14.27 -1.73 -2.22
CA ALA A 11 13.10 -1.47 -3.05
C ALA A 11 11.87 -2.32 -2.70
N ALA A 12 11.97 -3.28 -1.78
CA ALA A 12 10.91 -4.27 -1.53
C ALA A 12 9.56 -3.61 -1.21
N VAL A 13 9.55 -2.62 -0.32
CA VAL A 13 8.32 -1.89 0.06
C VAL A 13 7.67 -1.25 -1.16
N ARG A 14 8.45 -0.69 -2.10
CA ARG A 14 7.89 -0.10 -3.32
C ARG A 14 7.18 -1.15 -4.17
N HIS A 15 7.80 -2.30 -4.42
CA HIS A 15 7.19 -3.36 -5.22
C HIS A 15 5.92 -3.92 -4.54
N LEU A 16 5.95 -4.12 -3.21
CA LEU A 16 4.80 -4.61 -2.45
C LEU A 16 3.65 -3.60 -2.42
N VAL A 17 3.95 -2.31 -2.32
CA VAL A 17 2.94 -1.24 -2.43
C VAL A 17 2.38 -1.19 -3.85
N THR A 18 3.22 -1.30 -4.88
CA THR A 18 2.74 -1.39 -6.28
C THR A 18 1.78 -2.57 -6.45
N PHE A 19 2.17 -3.76 -5.98
CA PHE A 19 1.33 -4.95 -6.01
C PHE A 19 -0.04 -4.71 -5.35
N LEU A 20 -0.04 -4.13 -4.14
CA LEU A 20 -1.27 -3.84 -3.42
C LEU A 20 -2.14 -2.79 -4.12
N VAL A 21 -1.55 -1.67 -4.56
CA VAL A 21 -2.29 -0.60 -5.25
C VAL A 21 -2.89 -1.11 -6.55
N VAL A 22 -2.15 -1.89 -7.32
CA VAL A 22 -2.65 -2.51 -8.56
C VAL A 22 -3.74 -3.53 -8.24
N THR A 23 -3.62 -4.31 -7.16
CA THR A 23 -4.68 -5.23 -6.70
C THR A 23 -5.97 -4.47 -6.41
N VAL A 24 -5.91 -3.43 -5.57
CA VAL A 24 -7.08 -2.62 -5.20
C VAL A 24 -7.69 -1.95 -6.43
N ALA A 25 -6.86 -1.35 -7.28
CA ALA A 25 -7.33 -0.73 -8.51
C ALA A 25 -8.02 -1.74 -9.42
N THR A 26 -7.47 -2.95 -9.55
CA THR A 26 -8.05 -4.02 -10.37
C THR A 26 -9.42 -4.45 -9.85
N VAL A 27 -9.58 -4.65 -8.54
CA VAL A 27 -10.88 -4.97 -7.92
C VAL A 27 -11.90 -3.85 -8.20
N LEU A 28 -11.53 -2.60 -7.91
CA LEU A 28 -12.43 -1.45 -8.08
C LEU A 28 -12.84 -1.23 -9.54
N LEU A 29 -11.90 -1.36 -10.48
CA LEU A 29 -12.16 -1.21 -11.91
C LEU A 29 -13.03 -2.36 -12.43
N THR A 30 -12.74 -3.60 -12.03
CA THR A 30 -13.52 -4.78 -12.45
C THR A 30 -14.96 -4.66 -11.96
N ARG A 31 -15.16 -4.35 -10.68
CA ARG A 31 -16.50 -4.17 -10.09
C ARG A 31 -17.23 -2.96 -10.65
N GLY A 32 -16.54 -1.84 -10.85
CA GLY A 32 -17.10 -0.65 -11.48
C GLY A 32 -17.57 -0.93 -12.91
N PHE A 33 -16.75 -1.64 -13.69
CA PHE A 33 -17.12 -2.07 -15.04
C PHE A 33 -18.35 -3.00 -15.02
N LEU A 34 -18.36 -4.02 -14.16
CA LEU A 34 -19.49 -4.95 -14.05
C LEU A 34 -20.78 -4.26 -13.62
N ALA A 35 -20.70 -3.31 -12.68
CA ALA A 35 -21.85 -2.52 -12.25
C ALA A 35 -22.41 -1.66 -13.40
N LEU A 36 -21.54 -1.02 -14.19
CA LEU A 36 -21.94 -0.22 -15.35
C LEU A 36 -22.52 -1.08 -16.49
N ALA A 37 -21.98 -2.28 -16.67
CA ALA A 37 -22.42 -3.21 -17.72
C ALA A 37 -23.68 -4.03 -17.32
N GLY A 38 -24.18 -3.89 -16.09
CA GLY A 38 -25.36 -4.61 -15.60
C GLY A 38 -25.09 -6.08 -15.26
N TYR A 39 -23.86 -6.42 -14.84
CA TYR A 39 -23.39 -7.77 -14.53
C TYR A 39 -23.62 -8.77 -15.68
N PRO A 40 -23.06 -8.51 -16.88
CA PRO A 40 -23.22 -9.39 -18.02
C PRO A 40 -22.56 -10.74 -17.72
N GLN A 41 -23.31 -11.83 -17.89
CA GLN A 41 -22.74 -13.16 -17.77
C GLN A 41 -21.92 -13.47 -19.03
N VAL A 42 -20.60 -13.56 -18.89
CA VAL A 42 -19.70 -14.02 -19.96
C VAL A 42 -19.58 -15.54 -19.85
N GLY A 43 -20.36 -16.24 -20.68
CA GLY A 43 -20.41 -17.70 -20.74
C GLY A 43 -21.81 -18.24 -20.94
N GLY A 44 -22.03 -19.02 -22.00
CA GLY A 44 -23.30 -19.69 -22.31
C GLY A 44 -23.20 -21.21 -22.13
N ALA A 45 -24.35 -21.88 -21.95
CA ALA A 45 -24.48 -23.34 -21.90
C ALA A 45 -23.63 -24.05 -20.81
N GLY A 46 -23.52 -23.47 -19.61
CA GLY A 46 -22.86 -24.10 -18.45
C GLY A 46 -21.36 -23.84 -18.30
N LEU A 47 -20.75 -23.09 -19.21
CA LEU A 47 -19.34 -22.66 -19.13
C LEU A 47 -19.25 -21.17 -18.79
N HIS A 48 -19.00 -20.84 -17.53
CA HIS A 48 -18.63 -19.49 -17.11
C HIS A 48 -17.10 -19.38 -16.99
N VAL A 49 -16.48 -18.56 -17.86
CA VAL A 49 -15.05 -18.24 -17.73
C VAL A 49 -14.93 -17.15 -16.66
N ALA A 50 -14.74 -17.58 -15.42
CA ALA A 50 -14.56 -16.66 -14.31
C ALA A 50 -13.24 -15.88 -14.48
N HIS A 51 -13.25 -14.59 -14.15
CA HIS A 51 -12.05 -13.74 -14.21
C HIS A 51 -10.96 -14.24 -13.26
N VAL A 52 -11.29 -15.11 -12.29
CA VAL A 52 -10.37 -15.88 -11.45
C VAL A 52 -9.35 -16.70 -12.27
N LEU A 53 -9.73 -17.25 -13.44
CA LEU A 53 -8.83 -18.02 -14.30
C LEU A 53 -7.76 -17.13 -14.90
N TRP A 54 -8.17 -15.98 -15.44
CA TRP A 54 -7.25 -14.96 -15.94
C TRP A 54 -6.40 -14.38 -14.81
N GLY A 55 -6.97 -14.24 -13.62
CA GLY A 55 -6.26 -13.88 -12.39
C GLY A 55 -5.12 -14.86 -12.07
N GLY A 56 -5.44 -16.16 -12.05
CA GLY A 56 -4.47 -17.24 -11.84
C GLY A 56 -3.41 -17.31 -12.95
N LEU A 57 -3.79 -17.10 -14.21
CA LEU A 57 -2.85 -17.07 -15.33
C LEU A 57 -1.87 -15.90 -15.21
N LEU A 58 -2.35 -14.69 -14.88
CA LEU A 58 -1.48 -13.53 -14.68
C LEU A 58 -0.55 -13.70 -13.47
N LEU A 59 -1.02 -14.34 -12.40
CA LEU A 59 -0.16 -14.74 -11.28
C LEU A 59 0.93 -15.72 -11.72
N ALA A 60 0.58 -16.73 -12.54
CA ALA A 60 1.55 -17.67 -13.09
C ALA A 60 2.58 -16.96 -13.99
N VAL A 61 2.14 -16.05 -14.86
CA VAL A 61 3.03 -15.23 -15.70
C VAL A 61 3.93 -14.35 -14.83
N ALA A 62 3.42 -13.75 -13.77
CA ALA A 62 4.23 -12.96 -12.83
C ALA A 62 5.35 -13.82 -12.19
N VAL A 63 5.02 -15.05 -11.78
CA VAL A 63 6.01 -16.01 -11.25
C VAL A 63 7.05 -16.36 -12.33
N VAL A 64 6.62 -16.67 -13.55
CA VAL A 64 7.54 -16.95 -14.67
C VAL A 64 8.49 -15.78 -14.89
N VAL A 65 7.98 -14.55 -14.96
CA VAL A 65 8.81 -13.34 -15.14
C VAL A 65 9.79 -13.17 -13.98
N LEU A 66 9.35 -13.32 -12.73
CA LEU A 66 10.20 -13.13 -11.55
C LEU A 66 11.28 -14.22 -11.40
N LEU A 67 11.03 -15.42 -11.91
CA LEU A 67 11.98 -16.54 -11.87
C LEU A 67 12.89 -16.61 -13.11
N SER A 68 12.48 -16.05 -14.24
CA SER A 68 13.23 -16.14 -15.50
C SER A 68 14.36 -15.13 -15.62
N TYR A 69 14.26 -13.99 -14.92
CA TYR A 69 15.17 -12.87 -15.11
C TYR A 69 15.87 -12.46 -13.81
N VAL A 70 17.14 -12.08 -13.92
CA VAL A 70 17.95 -11.54 -12.82
C VAL A 70 17.79 -10.03 -12.75
N GLY A 71 17.76 -9.49 -11.53
CA GLY A 71 17.81 -8.04 -11.29
C GLY A 71 16.46 -7.36 -11.05
N PRO A 72 16.47 -6.05 -10.79
CA PRO A 72 15.32 -5.31 -10.30
C PRO A 72 14.31 -4.90 -11.38
N ALA A 73 14.73 -4.84 -12.65
CA ALA A 73 13.92 -4.24 -13.72
C ALA A 73 12.59 -4.97 -13.90
N VAL A 74 12.62 -6.30 -13.83
CA VAL A 74 11.43 -7.15 -13.95
C VAL A 74 10.58 -7.20 -12.68
N ARG A 75 11.10 -6.75 -11.53
CA ARG A 75 10.35 -6.81 -10.25
C ARG A 75 9.17 -5.85 -10.25
N SER A 76 9.32 -4.68 -10.86
CA SER A 76 8.19 -3.74 -11.05
C SER A 76 7.11 -4.35 -11.93
N LEU A 77 7.48 -4.97 -13.05
CA LEU A 77 6.54 -5.67 -13.93
C LEU A 77 5.87 -6.85 -13.21
N GLY A 78 6.65 -7.66 -12.50
CA GLY A 78 6.14 -8.79 -11.71
C GLY A 78 5.15 -8.33 -10.63
N ALA A 79 5.42 -7.22 -9.95
CA ALA A 79 4.50 -6.63 -8.98
C ALA A 79 3.18 -6.16 -9.64
N VAL A 80 3.24 -5.57 -10.84
CA VAL A 80 2.05 -5.17 -11.59
C VAL A 80 1.25 -6.40 -12.04
N LEU A 81 1.89 -7.36 -12.71
CA LEU A 81 1.24 -8.58 -13.19
C LEU A 81 0.63 -9.38 -12.04
N ALA A 82 1.38 -9.55 -10.94
CA ALA A 82 0.87 -10.21 -9.74
C ALA A 82 -0.30 -9.42 -9.14
N GLY A 83 -0.24 -8.09 -9.13
CA GLY A 83 -1.30 -7.24 -8.58
C GLY A 83 -2.59 -7.34 -9.38
N VAL A 84 -2.50 -7.31 -10.72
CA VAL A 84 -3.68 -7.51 -11.59
C VAL A 84 -4.21 -8.93 -11.40
N GLY A 85 -3.34 -9.93 -11.43
CA GLY A 85 -3.72 -11.33 -11.28
C GLY A 85 -4.41 -11.61 -9.94
N PHE A 86 -3.82 -11.13 -8.84
CA PHE A 86 -4.39 -11.25 -7.50
C PHE A 86 -5.69 -10.46 -7.35
N GLY A 87 -5.77 -9.26 -7.93
CA GLY A 87 -7.00 -8.45 -7.91
C GLY A 87 -8.18 -9.15 -8.57
N LEU A 88 -7.98 -9.71 -9.78
CA LEU A 88 -9.01 -10.50 -10.47
C LEU A 88 -9.37 -11.79 -9.70
N PHE A 89 -8.38 -12.42 -9.07
CA PHE A 89 -8.61 -13.63 -8.27
C PHE A 89 -9.46 -13.32 -7.03
N VAL A 90 -9.09 -12.29 -6.27
CA VAL A 90 -9.77 -11.90 -5.03
C VAL A 90 -11.16 -11.34 -5.31
N ASP A 91 -11.39 -10.72 -6.47
CA ASP A 91 -12.72 -10.22 -6.83
C ASP A 91 -13.79 -11.32 -6.88
N GLU A 92 -13.41 -12.55 -7.23
CA GLU A 92 -14.32 -13.71 -7.29
C GLU A 92 -14.38 -14.50 -5.98
N ILE A 93 -13.72 -14.04 -4.89
CA ILE A 93 -13.65 -14.80 -3.64
C ILE A 93 -15.04 -15.08 -3.03
N GLY A 94 -16.00 -14.17 -3.23
CA GLY A 94 -17.39 -14.35 -2.76
C GLY A 94 -18.06 -15.58 -3.34
N LYS A 95 -17.77 -15.88 -4.61
CA LYS A 95 -18.29 -17.03 -5.33
C LYS A 95 -17.76 -18.36 -4.80
N PHE A 96 -16.56 -18.40 -4.23
CA PHE A 96 -15.95 -19.67 -3.79
C PHE A 96 -16.08 -19.93 -2.29
N VAL A 97 -16.60 -18.97 -1.54
CA VAL A 97 -16.77 -19.07 -0.08
C VAL A 97 -18.15 -19.61 0.30
N THR A 98 -19.14 -19.51 -0.58
CA THR A 98 -20.47 -20.09 -0.37
C THR A 98 -20.58 -21.46 -1.04
N ALA A 99 -21.25 -22.41 -0.38
CA ALA A 99 -21.51 -23.74 -0.93
C ALA A 99 -22.31 -23.70 -2.26
N ASP A 100 -23.07 -22.62 -2.47
CA ASP A 100 -23.95 -22.44 -3.63
C ASP A 100 -23.33 -21.61 -4.78
N ASN A 101 -22.06 -21.23 -4.68
CA ASN A 101 -21.39 -20.35 -5.63
C ASN A 101 -22.09 -18.99 -5.89
N ASP A 102 -22.65 -18.39 -4.84
CA ASP A 102 -23.40 -17.14 -4.96
C ASP A 102 -22.46 -15.93 -5.13
N TYR A 103 -22.60 -15.25 -6.26
CA TYR A 103 -21.86 -14.05 -6.64
C TYR A 103 -22.19 -12.83 -5.75
N PHE A 104 -23.35 -12.85 -5.07
CA PHE A 104 -23.87 -11.76 -4.25
C PHE A 104 -23.81 -12.03 -2.74
N TYR A 105 -22.97 -12.97 -2.30
CA TYR A 105 -22.80 -13.23 -0.88
C TYR A 105 -22.47 -11.94 -0.13
N GLY A 106 -23.36 -11.57 0.80
CA GLY A 106 -23.38 -10.30 1.52
C GLY A 106 -22.02 -9.76 1.98
N PRO A 107 -21.12 -10.59 2.55
CA PRO A 107 -19.83 -10.13 3.06
C PRO A 107 -18.68 -10.19 2.04
N THR A 108 -18.91 -10.35 0.73
CA THR A 108 -17.83 -10.43 -0.27
C THR A 108 -16.90 -9.21 -0.22
N ALA A 109 -17.46 -8.00 -0.19
CA ALA A 109 -16.67 -6.77 -0.10
C ALA A 109 -15.87 -6.68 1.21
N ALA A 110 -16.43 -7.14 2.33
CA ALA A 110 -15.75 -7.20 3.62
C ALA A 110 -14.62 -8.24 3.64
N LEU A 111 -14.79 -9.37 2.95
CA LEU A 111 -13.76 -10.39 2.83
C LEU A 111 -12.59 -9.92 1.97
N ILE A 112 -12.87 -9.30 0.81
CA ILE A 112 -11.85 -8.67 -0.03
C ILE A 112 -11.08 -7.63 0.79
N TYR A 113 -11.79 -6.79 1.54
CA TYR A 113 -11.17 -5.81 2.44
C TYR A 113 -10.25 -6.48 3.47
N ALA A 114 -10.73 -7.53 4.15
CA ALA A 114 -9.97 -8.25 5.16
C ALA A 114 -8.68 -8.86 4.58
N VAL A 115 -8.76 -9.49 3.40
CA VAL A 115 -7.59 -10.04 2.70
C VAL A 115 -6.56 -8.95 2.40
N LEU A 116 -7.00 -7.80 1.89
CA LEU A 116 -6.13 -6.66 1.62
C LEU A 116 -5.48 -6.10 2.90
N VAL A 117 -6.24 -5.99 4.00
CA VAL A 117 -5.71 -5.55 5.29
C VAL A 117 -4.67 -6.52 5.83
N VAL A 118 -4.95 -7.83 5.80
CA VAL A 118 -3.99 -8.86 6.24
C VAL A 118 -2.70 -8.77 5.44
N LEU A 119 -2.79 -8.59 4.12
CA LEU A 119 -1.64 -8.40 3.25
C LEU A 119 -0.83 -7.14 3.62
N VAL A 120 -1.49 -6.01 3.86
CA VAL A 120 -0.83 -4.78 4.33
C VAL A 120 -0.09 -5.01 5.65
N LEU A 121 -0.76 -5.65 6.61
CA LEU A 121 -0.17 -5.94 7.93
C LEU A 121 1.03 -6.88 7.80
N LEU A 122 0.98 -7.86 6.89
CA LEU A 122 2.09 -8.76 6.60
C LEU A 122 3.29 -7.98 6.02
N VAL A 123 3.05 -7.10 5.05
CA VAL A 123 4.09 -6.24 4.46
C VAL A 123 4.76 -5.39 5.54
N GLU A 124 3.97 -4.73 6.39
CA GLU A 124 4.47 -3.90 7.50
C GLU A 124 5.20 -4.74 8.56
N ALA A 125 4.73 -5.95 8.87
CA ALA A 125 5.40 -6.84 9.81
C ALA A 125 6.78 -7.31 9.28
N MET A 126 6.89 -7.57 7.98
CA MET A 126 8.12 -8.04 7.35
C MET A 126 9.14 -6.90 7.11
N HIS A 127 8.68 -5.74 6.64
CA HIS A 127 9.56 -4.65 6.17
C HIS A 127 9.51 -3.39 7.04
N GLY A 128 8.64 -3.33 8.04
CA GLY A 128 8.49 -2.18 8.91
C GLY A 128 9.70 -1.93 9.83
N ARG A 129 9.85 -0.64 10.22
CA ARG A 129 10.74 0.04 11.21
C ARG A 129 12.16 -0.46 11.50
N ARG A 130 12.63 -1.58 10.95
CA ARG A 130 13.98 -2.10 11.16
C ARG A 130 14.91 -1.56 10.09
N ARG A 131 15.90 -0.78 10.52
CA ARG A 131 17.00 -0.32 9.65
C ARG A 131 17.63 -1.52 8.94
N HIS A 132 18.05 -1.30 7.69
CA HIS A 132 18.80 -2.31 6.97
C HIS A 132 20.19 -2.49 7.58
N HIS A 133 20.66 -3.73 7.61
CA HIS A 133 22.03 -4.03 7.96
C HIS A 133 22.97 -3.64 6.81
N ARG A 134 24.23 -3.35 7.12
CA ARG A 134 25.28 -3.01 6.14
C ARG A 134 25.40 -4.04 5.02
N ALA A 135 25.54 -5.31 5.38
CA ALA A 135 25.46 -6.45 4.45
C ALA A 135 24.22 -6.47 3.51
N GLU A 136 23.05 -5.97 3.94
CA GLU A 136 21.88 -5.91 3.05
C GLU A 136 22.07 -4.88 1.95
N TYR A 137 22.69 -3.72 2.24
CA TYR A 137 23.01 -2.74 1.21
C TYR A 137 24.03 -3.29 0.21
N LEU A 138 25.03 -4.05 0.68
CA LEU A 138 26.00 -4.70 -0.19
C LEU A 138 25.34 -5.75 -1.10
N ALA A 139 24.45 -6.58 -0.55
CA ALA A 139 23.71 -7.59 -1.32
C ALA A 139 22.82 -6.94 -2.40
N VAL A 140 22.14 -5.84 -2.07
CA VAL A 140 21.34 -5.10 -3.05
C VAL A 140 22.25 -4.46 -4.11
N ALA A 141 23.39 -3.89 -3.74
CA ALA A 141 24.36 -3.37 -4.70
C ALA A 141 24.84 -4.46 -5.68
N ALA A 142 25.09 -5.67 -5.18
CA ALA A 142 25.48 -6.81 -6.01
C ALA A 142 24.36 -7.22 -6.99
N ASP A 143 23.12 -7.29 -6.52
CA ASP A 143 21.94 -7.56 -7.36
C ASP A 143 21.77 -6.53 -8.49
N ARG A 144 22.04 -5.25 -8.21
CA ARG A 144 22.01 -4.18 -9.22
C ARG A 144 23.18 -4.25 -10.19
N ALA A 145 24.38 -4.56 -9.71
CA ALA A 145 25.54 -4.76 -10.56
C ALA A 145 25.35 -5.96 -11.51
N ALA A 146 24.77 -7.05 -11.03
CA ALA A 146 24.44 -8.23 -11.84
C ALA A 146 23.50 -7.87 -13.01
N ALA A 147 22.47 -7.05 -12.76
CA ALA A 147 21.62 -6.53 -13.82
C ALA A 147 22.38 -5.62 -14.80
N GLY A 148 23.26 -4.78 -14.28
CA GLY A 148 24.09 -3.87 -15.08
C GLY A 148 25.11 -4.59 -15.97
N LEU A 149 25.54 -5.80 -15.62
CA LEU A 149 26.42 -6.58 -16.50
C LEU A 149 25.75 -6.98 -17.82
N ALA A 150 24.42 -7.17 -17.82
CA ALA A 150 23.68 -7.56 -19.01
C ALA A 150 23.31 -6.38 -19.91
N GLY A 151 23.04 -5.20 -19.31
CA GLY A 151 22.47 -4.05 -20.02
C GLY A 151 23.12 -2.70 -19.70
N GLY A 152 24.32 -2.68 -19.12
CA GLY A 152 24.99 -1.45 -18.69
C GLY A 152 24.32 -0.77 -17.49
N LEU A 153 24.90 0.37 -17.07
CA LEU A 153 24.35 1.21 -16.02
C LEU A 153 24.21 2.65 -16.49
N THR A 154 23.00 3.19 -16.33
CA THR A 154 22.74 4.63 -16.42
C THR A 154 23.49 5.38 -15.32
N ASP A 155 23.70 6.68 -15.49
CA ASP A 155 24.34 7.52 -14.44
C ASP A 155 23.57 7.48 -13.12
N ALA A 156 22.25 7.51 -13.20
CA ALA A 156 21.38 7.40 -12.04
C ALA A 156 21.51 6.01 -11.38
N GLY A 157 21.56 4.94 -12.18
CA GLY A 157 21.75 3.58 -11.69
C GLY A 157 23.11 3.39 -11.03
N ARG A 158 24.18 3.89 -11.65
CA ARG A 158 25.53 3.87 -11.08
C ARG A 158 25.56 4.64 -9.77
N ALA A 159 25.05 5.86 -9.72
CA ALA A 159 24.99 6.65 -8.50
C ALA A 159 24.21 5.93 -7.37
N GLU A 160 23.09 5.26 -7.68
CA GLU A 160 22.33 4.45 -6.73
C GLU A 160 23.20 3.32 -6.14
N VAL A 161 23.91 2.57 -6.99
CA VAL A 161 24.79 1.48 -6.55
C VAL A 161 25.96 1.99 -5.69
N LEU A 162 26.55 3.13 -6.04
CA LEU A 162 27.60 3.75 -5.24
C LEU A 162 27.13 4.17 -3.85
N VAL A 163 25.91 4.73 -3.76
CA VAL A 163 25.30 5.08 -2.47
C VAL A 163 25.05 3.81 -1.63
N LEU A 164 24.62 2.71 -2.25
CA LEU A 164 24.44 1.43 -1.55
C LEU A 164 25.77 0.87 -1.05
N LEU A 165 26.84 0.92 -1.87
CA LEU A 165 28.20 0.52 -1.47
C LEU A 165 28.70 1.35 -0.28
N GLN A 166 28.52 2.68 -0.32
CA GLN A 166 28.89 3.56 0.79
C GLN A 166 28.14 3.21 2.08
N ARG A 167 26.85 2.83 1.99
CA ARG A 167 26.06 2.39 3.15
C ARG A 167 26.45 1.00 3.65
N GLY A 168 26.92 0.14 2.75
CA GLY A 168 27.54 -1.14 3.10
C GLY A 168 28.84 -0.97 3.88
N GLY A 169 29.61 0.08 3.59
CA GLY A 169 30.90 0.32 4.25
C GLY A 169 31.89 -0.80 3.95
N ASP A 170 32.65 -1.23 4.96
CA ASP A 170 33.74 -2.21 4.83
C ASP A 170 33.27 -3.68 4.94
N GLU A 171 32.03 -3.96 4.53
CA GLU A 171 31.56 -5.35 4.46
C GLU A 171 32.43 -6.15 3.47
N PRO A 172 32.74 -7.43 3.77
CA PRO A 172 33.58 -8.26 2.90
C PRO A 172 33.05 -8.30 1.46
N GLY A 173 33.93 -8.06 0.47
CA GLY A 173 33.54 -8.02 -0.95
C GLY A 173 33.15 -6.63 -1.48
N ALA A 174 33.09 -5.60 -0.63
CA ALA A 174 32.72 -4.25 -1.05
C ALA A 174 33.72 -3.63 -2.06
N ALA A 175 35.02 -3.86 -1.87
CA ALA A 175 36.05 -3.34 -2.76
C ALA A 175 36.02 -4.02 -4.13
N GLU A 176 35.80 -5.33 -4.15
CA GLU A 176 35.66 -6.13 -5.36
C GLU A 176 34.40 -5.72 -6.14
N LEU A 177 33.28 -5.55 -5.44
CA LEU A 177 32.04 -5.08 -6.06
C LEU A 177 32.17 -3.65 -6.59
N ARG A 178 32.89 -2.76 -5.90
CA ARG A 178 33.21 -1.41 -6.39
C ARG A 178 33.94 -1.49 -7.73
N ARG A 179 34.98 -2.33 -7.84
CA ARG A 179 35.72 -2.56 -9.10
C ARG A 179 34.83 -3.13 -10.20
N LEU A 180 33.95 -4.08 -9.87
CA LEU A 180 32.99 -4.63 -10.83
C LEU A 180 32.08 -3.53 -11.38
N VAL A 181 31.52 -2.69 -10.51
CA VAL A 181 30.63 -1.58 -10.91
C VAL A 181 31.36 -0.59 -11.81
N ASP A 182 32.61 -0.25 -11.49
CA ASP A 182 33.43 0.66 -12.30
C ASP A 182 33.73 0.09 -13.70
N ALA A 183 33.76 -1.23 -13.86
CA ALA A 183 33.96 -1.91 -15.14
C ALA A 183 32.68 -2.05 -16.00
N ILE A 184 31.48 -1.90 -15.42
CA ILE A 184 30.22 -1.98 -16.17
C ILE A 184 30.13 -0.78 -17.14
N PRO A 185 29.81 -0.96 -18.43
CA PRO A 185 29.67 0.14 -19.37
C PRO A 185 28.51 1.07 -19.00
N HIS A 186 28.62 2.34 -19.39
CA HIS A 186 27.50 3.27 -19.32
C HIS A 186 26.46 2.91 -20.40
N ASP A 187 25.18 2.97 -20.04
CA ASP A 187 24.07 2.85 -20.98
C ASP A 187 23.04 3.96 -20.71
N ASP A 188 22.59 4.61 -21.78
CA ASP A 188 21.57 5.66 -21.76
C ASP A 188 20.14 5.10 -21.77
N VAL A 189 19.97 3.80 -22.09
CA VAL A 189 18.66 3.18 -22.20
C VAL A 189 18.05 2.95 -20.81
N THR A 190 17.15 3.87 -20.44
CA THR A 190 16.27 3.67 -19.28
C THR A 190 15.02 2.94 -19.71
N VAL A 191 14.75 1.77 -19.12
CA VAL A 191 13.42 1.14 -19.24
C VAL A 191 12.43 2.06 -18.52
N PRO A 192 11.38 2.56 -19.19
CA PRO A 192 10.39 3.41 -18.55
C PRO A 192 9.72 2.67 -17.38
N ASP A 193 9.79 3.25 -16.17
CA ASP A 193 8.99 2.81 -15.03
C ASP A 193 7.83 3.80 -14.83
N PRO A 194 6.68 3.59 -15.51
CA PRO A 194 5.54 4.49 -15.41
C PRO A 194 4.98 4.55 -13.98
N VAL A 195 5.11 3.46 -13.22
CA VAL A 195 4.68 3.37 -11.83
C VAL A 195 5.51 4.31 -10.96
N ARG A 196 6.85 4.29 -11.10
CA ARG A 196 7.74 5.24 -10.42
C ARG A 196 7.38 6.69 -10.77
N GLY A 197 7.11 6.98 -12.04
CA GLY A 197 6.66 8.30 -12.48
C GLY A 197 5.37 8.76 -11.80
N LEU A 198 4.38 7.87 -11.67
CA LEU A 198 3.12 8.13 -10.97
C LEU A 198 3.33 8.37 -9.47
N VAL A 199 4.13 7.53 -8.81
CA VAL A 199 4.46 7.66 -7.37
C VAL A 199 5.11 9.01 -7.08
N LEU A 200 6.09 9.42 -7.88
CA LEU A 200 6.77 10.71 -7.74
C LEU A 200 5.83 11.90 -7.98
N ARG A 201 4.86 11.77 -8.89
CA ARG A 201 3.82 12.79 -9.09
C ARG A 201 2.91 12.87 -7.86
N ALA A 202 2.39 11.73 -7.39
CA ALA A 202 1.51 11.68 -6.22
C ALA A 202 2.18 12.27 -4.97
N ASP A 203 3.44 11.92 -4.73
CA ASP A 203 4.25 12.43 -3.61
C ASP A 203 4.47 13.96 -3.67
N ARG A 204 4.66 14.53 -4.87
CA ARG A 204 4.70 15.99 -5.07
C ARG A 204 3.36 16.65 -4.74
N TRP A 205 2.26 16.07 -5.23
CA TRP A 205 0.90 16.57 -4.96
C TRP A 205 0.54 16.52 -3.48
N LEU A 206 0.84 15.41 -2.80
CA LEU A 206 0.59 15.24 -1.36
C LEU A 206 1.38 16.26 -0.53
N ARG A 207 2.67 16.46 -0.82
CA ARG A 207 3.47 17.50 -0.16
C ARG A 207 2.92 18.91 -0.39
N ALA A 208 2.45 19.21 -1.60
CA ALA A 208 1.81 20.49 -1.88
C ALA A 208 0.51 20.67 -1.09
N ALA A 209 -0.30 19.62 -0.98
CA ALA A 209 -1.55 19.63 -0.24
C ALA A 209 -1.35 19.84 1.27
N VAL A 210 -0.36 19.17 1.89
CA VAL A 210 -0.04 19.32 3.32
C VAL A 210 0.39 20.75 3.67
N ARG A 211 0.99 21.49 2.73
CA ARG A 211 1.42 22.88 2.92
C ARG A 211 0.29 23.90 2.91
N LEU A 212 -0.94 23.50 2.56
CA LEU A 212 -2.09 24.40 2.59
C LEU A 212 -2.46 24.72 4.05
N ARG A 213 -2.68 26.01 4.36
CA ARG A 213 -3.00 26.48 5.74
C ARG A 213 -4.26 25.83 6.35
N TRP A 214 -5.16 25.29 5.53
CA TRP A 214 -6.40 24.63 5.97
C TRP A 214 -6.29 23.10 5.97
N ALA A 215 -5.16 22.52 5.55
CA ALA A 215 -5.03 21.08 5.35
C ALA A 215 -5.37 20.28 6.61
N GLY A 216 -4.90 20.73 7.79
CA GLY A 216 -5.22 20.07 9.06
C GLY A 216 -6.71 20.06 9.39
N VAL A 217 -7.40 21.18 9.15
CA VAL A 217 -8.86 21.29 9.40
C VAL A 217 -9.64 20.42 8.43
N VAL A 218 -9.28 20.44 7.14
CA VAL A 218 -9.91 19.60 6.11
C VAL A 218 -9.72 18.12 6.41
N VAL A 219 -8.51 17.72 6.83
CA VAL A 219 -8.21 16.34 7.23
C VAL A 219 -9.07 15.90 8.40
N VAL A 220 -9.13 16.69 9.49
CA VAL A 220 -9.95 16.33 10.66
C VAL A 220 -11.43 16.30 10.31
N ALA A 221 -11.92 17.27 9.55
CA ALA A 221 -13.32 17.31 9.10
C ALA A 221 -13.69 16.10 8.24
N ALA A 222 -12.81 15.70 7.31
CA ALA A 222 -13.01 14.53 6.47
C ALA A 222 -13.11 13.23 7.29
N VAL A 223 -12.21 13.04 8.26
CA VAL A 223 -12.24 11.87 9.16
C VAL A 223 -13.51 11.86 10.01
N LEU A 224 -13.91 13.01 10.56
CA LEU A 224 -15.13 13.12 11.36
C LEU A 224 -16.39 12.89 10.51
N ALA A 225 -16.40 13.30 9.25
CA ALA A 225 -17.50 13.02 8.32
C ALA A 225 -17.64 11.51 8.05
N VAL A 226 -16.52 10.80 7.80
CA VAL A 226 -16.51 9.34 7.64
C VAL A 226 -16.96 8.65 8.94
N ALA A 227 -16.49 9.13 10.09
CA ALA A 227 -16.87 8.61 11.40
C ALA A 227 -18.37 8.80 11.68
N ALA A 228 -18.94 9.96 11.31
CA ALA A 228 -20.37 10.23 11.45
C ALA A 228 -21.23 9.34 10.54
N ALA A 229 -20.82 9.14 9.27
CA ALA A 229 -21.48 8.22 8.36
C ALA A 229 -21.45 6.77 8.91
N SER A 230 -20.30 6.35 9.44
CA SER A 230 -20.14 5.05 10.09
C SER A 230 -20.99 4.92 11.36
N ALA A 231 -21.17 6.01 12.11
CA ALA A 231 -22.03 6.04 13.30
C ALA A 231 -23.49 5.75 12.92
N ALA A 232 -23.98 6.31 11.81
CA ALA A 232 -25.33 6.03 11.32
C ALA A 232 -25.54 4.54 11.03
N VAL A 233 -24.53 3.87 10.44
CA VAL A 233 -24.52 2.41 10.24
C VAL A 233 -24.54 1.67 11.58
N GLY A 234 -23.73 2.12 12.54
CA GLY A 234 -23.68 1.55 13.88
C GLY A 234 -25.03 1.63 14.62
N VAL A 235 -25.66 2.82 14.63
CA VAL A 235 -26.98 3.05 15.23
C VAL A 235 -28.05 2.20 14.56
N ARG A 236 -28.11 2.21 13.22
CA ARG A 236 -29.06 1.37 12.47
C ARG A 236 -28.89 -0.11 12.82
N SER A 237 -27.66 -0.57 12.97
CA SER A 237 -27.37 -1.96 13.34
C SER A 237 -27.75 -2.31 14.77
N LEU A 238 -27.84 -1.34 15.69
CA LEU A 238 -28.39 -1.57 17.04
C LEU A 238 -29.91 -1.74 17.05
N VAL A 239 -30.61 -1.12 16.09
CA VAL A 239 -32.07 -1.15 15.99
C VAL A 239 -32.55 -2.35 15.17
N ASP A 240 -32.00 -2.51 13.96
CA ASP A 240 -32.51 -3.46 12.96
C ASP A 240 -31.54 -4.61 12.68
N GLY A 241 -30.38 -4.65 13.34
CA GLY A 241 -29.29 -5.57 13.00
C GLY A 241 -28.63 -6.25 14.21
N PRO A 242 -27.45 -6.85 14.01
CA PRO A 242 -26.71 -7.47 15.11
C PRO A 242 -26.20 -6.40 16.08
N VAL A 243 -26.71 -6.42 17.31
CA VAL A 243 -26.35 -5.45 18.37
C VAL A 243 -24.84 -5.37 18.60
N TRP A 244 -24.14 -6.51 18.55
CA TRP A 244 -22.68 -6.54 18.71
C TRP A 244 -21.96 -5.76 17.60
N LEU A 245 -22.44 -5.82 16.36
CA LEU A 245 -21.85 -5.12 15.22
C LEU A 245 -22.02 -3.61 15.41
N GLY A 246 -23.24 -3.17 15.75
CA GLY A 246 -23.52 -1.77 16.05
C GLY A 246 -22.65 -1.22 17.19
N GLY A 247 -22.51 -1.99 18.28
CA GLY A 247 -21.68 -1.64 19.42
C GLY A 247 -20.19 -1.47 19.07
N VAL A 248 -19.61 -2.41 18.31
CA VAL A 248 -18.20 -2.35 17.91
C VAL A 248 -17.94 -1.19 16.94
N VAL A 249 -18.85 -0.95 15.98
CA VAL A 249 -18.75 0.19 15.05
C VAL A 249 -18.76 1.52 15.81
N LEU A 250 -19.70 1.70 16.75
CA LEU A 250 -19.80 2.92 17.54
C LEU A 250 -18.60 3.13 18.47
N LEU A 251 -18.06 2.06 19.05
CA LEU A 251 -16.82 2.13 19.83
C LEU A 251 -15.62 2.56 18.98
N GLY A 252 -15.50 2.02 17.75
CA GLY A 252 -14.46 2.42 16.80
C GLY A 252 -14.61 3.89 16.38
N VAL A 253 -15.83 4.35 16.12
CA VAL A 253 -16.16 5.75 15.84
C VAL A 253 -15.78 6.65 17.01
N ALA A 254 -16.18 6.31 18.23
CA ALA A 254 -15.87 7.08 19.43
C ALA A 254 -14.35 7.17 19.66
N THR A 255 -13.63 6.08 19.44
CA THR A 255 -12.17 6.03 19.54
C THR A 255 -11.50 6.91 18.47
N THR A 256 -12.01 6.88 17.23
CA THR A 256 -11.54 7.73 16.12
C THR A 256 -11.75 9.21 16.42
N ALA A 257 -12.96 9.58 16.89
CA ALA A 257 -13.30 10.94 17.29
C ALA A 257 -12.45 11.43 18.46
N ALA A 258 -12.24 10.59 19.49
CA ALA A 258 -11.38 10.89 20.63
C ALA A 258 -9.93 11.16 20.18
N CYS A 259 -9.39 10.34 19.28
CA CYS A 259 -8.07 10.56 18.70
C CYS A 259 -7.97 11.89 17.93
N CYS A 260 -9.00 12.25 17.15
CA CYS A 260 -9.06 13.52 16.43
C CYS A 260 -9.18 14.73 17.38
N ALA A 261 -10.00 14.63 18.43
CA ALA A 261 -10.15 15.67 19.45
C ALA A 261 -8.81 15.90 20.17
N VAL A 262 -8.14 14.82 20.58
CA VAL A 262 -6.83 14.88 21.22
C VAL A 262 -5.76 15.48 20.29
N GLY A 263 -5.77 15.12 19.01
CA GLY A 263 -4.90 15.72 17.99
C GLY A 263 -5.15 17.23 17.83
N SER A 264 -6.41 17.64 17.76
CA SER A 264 -6.83 19.03 17.61
C SER A 264 -6.45 19.89 18.83
N VAL A 265 -6.68 19.38 20.05
CA VAL A 265 -6.27 20.07 21.29
C VAL A 265 -4.76 20.24 21.34
N ARG A 266 -3.98 19.23 20.94
CA ARG A 266 -2.51 19.34 20.89
C ARG A 266 -2.03 20.34 19.84
N ALA A 267 -2.70 20.43 18.70
CA ALA A 267 -2.41 21.44 17.69
C ALA A 267 -2.66 22.87 18.22
N LEU A 268 -3.79 23.09 18.91
CA LEU A 268 -4.15 24.40 19.48
C LEU A 268 -3.24 24.82 20.65
N ARG A 269 -2.73 23.87 21.44
CA ARG A 269 -1.83 24.13 22.57
C ARG A 269 -0.37 24.39 22.15
N GLY A 270 -0.10 24.60 20.86
CA GLY A 270 1.26 24.84 20.37
C GLY A 270 2.19 23.62 20.45
N GLY A 271 1.63 22.41 20.56
CA GLY A 271 2.42 21.19 20.49
C GLY A 271 3.08 21.01 19.12
N ARG A 272 4.12 20.16 19.03
CA ARG A 272 4.74 19.84 17.74
C ARG A 272 3.66 19.33 16.78
N GLY A 273 3.59 19.90 15.57
CA GLY A 273 2.59 19.50 14.55
C GLY A 273 2.64 17.99 14.23
N SER A 274 3.81 17.36 14.41
CA SER A 274 4.01 15.92 14.31
C SER A 274 3.22 15.12 15.36
N ASP A 275 3.14 15.59 16.60
CA ASP A 275 2.39 14.90 17.65
C ASP A 275 0.88 14.97 17.40
N ALA A 276 0.37 16.11 16.94
CA ALA A 276 -1.03 16.28 16.55
C ALA A 276 -1.42 15.34 15.39
N ALA A 277 -0.63 15.34 14.32
CA ALA A 277 -0.84 14.47 13.16
C ALA A 277 -0.77 12.97 13.54
N ALA A 278 0.09 12.60 14.49
CA ALA A 278 0.22 11.23 14.95
C ALA A 278 -1.07 10.72 15.64
N TRP A 279 -1.75 11.58 16.40
CA TRP A 279 -3.04 11.22 17.03
C TRP A 279 -4.17 11.08 16.01
N VAL A 280 -4.29 12.00 15.06
CA VAL A 280 -5.27 11.86 13.97
C VAL A 280 -5.01 10.58 13.18
N ARG A 281 -3.74 10.26 12.87
CA ARG A 281 -3.37 9.02 12.17
C ARG A 281 -3.79 7.77 12.95
N ARG A 282 -3.66 7.76 14.29
CA ARG A 282 -4.15 6.64 15.11
C ARG A 282 -5.66 6.46 14.98
N GLY A 283 -6.42 7.56 14.96
CA GLY A 283 -7.87 7.52 14.73
C GLY A 283 -8.21 6.90 13.37
N VAL A 284 -7.54 7.37 12.30
CA VAL A 284 -7.73 6.81 10.95
C VAL A 284 -7.36 5.33 10.88
N LEU A 285 -6.32 4.89 11.58
CA LEU A 285 -5.98 3.46 11.69
C LEU A 285 -7.08 2.65 12.38
N VAL A 286 -7.71 3.19 13.43
CA VAL A 286 -8.86 2.54 14.07
C VAL A 286 -10.04 2.45 13.09
N SER A 287 -10.32 3.53 12.36
CA SER A 287 -11.33 3.52 11.30
C SER A 287 -11.04 2.42 10.27
N LEU A 288 -9.84 2.43 9.67
CA LEU A 288 -9.45 1.48 8.63
C LEU A 288 -9.41 0.01 9.11
N LEU A 289 -8.97 -0.26 10.33
CA LEU A 289 -8.74 -1.64 10.79
C LEU A 289 -9.94 -2.25 11.50
N VAL A 290 -10.83 -1.43 12.09
CA VAL A 290 -11.95 -1.91 12.91
C VAL A 290 -13.28 -1.49 12.34
N THR A 291 -13.48 -0.19 12.10
CA THR A 291 -14.79 0.34 11.69
C THR A 291 -15.11 -0.02 10.23
N GLN A 292 -14.20 0.25 9.30
CA GLN A 292 -14.42 0.03 7.86
C GLN A 292 -14.74 -1.43 7.52
N PRO A 293 -14.01 -2.47 7.98
CA PRO A 293 -14.36 -3.86 7.66
C PRO A 293 -15.82 -4.22 7.99
N LEU A 294 -16.31 -3.73 9.14
CA LEU A 294 -17.68 -3.97 9.60
C LEU A 294 -18.69 -3.16 8.78
N VAL A 295 -18.37 -1.90 8.49
CA VAL A 295 -19.20 -1.04 7.62
C VAL A 295 -19.30 -1.63 6.21
N PHE A 296 -18.22 -2.17 5.65
CA PHE A 296 -18.24 -2.90 4.37
C PHE A 296 -19.12 -4.15 4.42
N GLY A 297 -19.27 -4.79 5.59
CA GLY A 297 -20.19 -5.91 5.77
C GLY A 297 -21.67 -5.52 5.64
N VAL A 298 -22.01 -4.24 5.91
CA VAL A 298 -23.38 -3.73 5.86
C VAL A 298 -23.66 -2.96 4.57
N LEU A 299 -22.76 -2.03 4.23
CA LEU A 299 -22.89 -1.07 3.14
C LEU A 299 -22.24 -1.54 1.82
N GLN A 300 -21.45 -2.62 1.86
CA GLN A 300 -20.72 -3.17 0.71
C GLN A 300 -19.97 -2.08 -0.06
N TRP A 301 -20.19 -1.96 -1.37
CA TRP A 301 -19.50 -1.01 -2.25
C TRP A 301 -19.79 0.46 -1.94
N THR A 302 -20.88 0.78 -1.24
CA THR A 302 -21.13 2.17 -0.82
C THR A 302 -20.15 2.64 0.25
N ALA A 303 -19.54 1.71 0.99
CA ALA A 303 -18.48 2.01 1.96
C ALA A 303 -17.15 2.43 1.29
N THR A 304 -16.97 2.18 -0.01
CA THR A 304 -15.75 2.53 -0.76
C THR A 304 -15.42 4.03 -0.67
N ALA A 305 -16.41 4.91 -0.64
CA ALA A 305 -16.16 6.34 -0.50
C ALA A 305 -15.48 6.69 0.84
N GLY A 306 -15.95 6.10 1.94
CA GLY A 306 -15.34 6.29 3.27
C GLY A 306 -13.90 5.77 3.32
N LEU A 307 -13.66 4.59 2.74
CA LEU A 307 -12.32 4.03 2.60
C LEU A 307 -11.37 4.94 1.83
N LEU A 308 -11.79 5.43 0.66
CA LEU A 308 -10.94 6.30 -0.17
C LEU A 308 -10.55 7.58 0.58
N VAL A 309 -11.49 8.15 1.35
CA VAL A 309 -11.21 9.31 2.21
C VAL A 309 -10.20 8.94 3.30
N ASP A 310 -10.42 7.84 4.03
CA ASP A 310 -9.51 7.39 5.09
C ASP A 310 -8.09 7.12 4.55
N LEU A 311 -7.95 6.50 3.37
CA LEU A 311 -6.66 6.25 2.72
C LEU A 311 -5.98 7.55 2.27
N ALA A 312 -6.72 8.48 1.68
CA ALA A 312 -6.18 9.77 1.25
C ALA A 312 -5.70 10.58 2.46
N VAL A 313 -6.49 10.61 3.54
CA VAL A 313 -6.10 11.24 4.80
C VAL A 313 -4.88 10.56 5.40
N PHE A 314 -4.84 9.22 5.43
CA PHE A 314 -3.70 8.47 5.95
C PHE A 314 -2.42 8.83 5.20
N ALA A 315 -2.46 8.89 3.87
CA ALA A 315 -1.33 9.29 3.04
C ALA A 315 -0.86 10.73 3.32
N LEU A 316 -1.80 11.69 3.47
CA LEU A 316 -1.49 13.07 3.82
C LEU A 316 -0.82 13.17 5.20
N LEU A 317 -1.35 12.45 6.20
CA LEU A 317 -0.81 12.42 7.55
C LEU A 317 0.58 11.79 7.59
N ASP A 318 0.82 10.74 6.81
CA ASP A 318 2.13 10.11 6.74
C ASP A 318 3.19 11.06 6.14
N VAL A 319 2.84 11.80 5.09
CA VAL A 319 3.70 12.86 4.54
C VAL A 319 3.95 13.97 5.57
N ALA A 320 2.90 14.44 6.25
CA ALA A 320 3.03 15.48 7.28
C ALA A 320 3.96 15.06 8.44
N LEU A 321 3.90 13.79 8.85
CA LEU A 321 4.74 13.22 9.90
C LEU A 321 6.21 13.10 9.47
N ARG A 322 6.46 12.71 8.22
CA ARG A 322 7.81 12.65 7.65
C ARG A 322 8.45 14.04 7.56
N ASP A 323 7.71 15.02 7.05
CA ASP A 323 8.17 16.41 6.96
C ASP A 323 8.43 16.99 8.35
N GLY A 324 7.55 16.73 9.33
CA GLY A 324 7.76 17.16 10.73
C GLY A 324 9.02 16.56 11.36
N ALA A 325 9.26 15.25 11.16
CA ALA A 325 10.45 14.59 11.69
C ALA A 325 11.76 15.11 11.09
N GLN A 326 11.75 15.54 9.82
CA GLN A 326 12.91 16.15 9.18
C GLN A 326 13.23 17.54 9.72
N HIS A 327 12.20 18.36 9.99
CA HIS A 327 12.40 19.69 10.62
C HIS A 327 12.94 19.55 12.05
N ASP A 328 12.37 18.64 12.86
CA ASP A 328 12.83 18.38 14.22
C ASP A 328 14.29 17.88 14.27
N ALA A 329 14.72 17.11 13.26
CA ALA A 329 16.10 16.64 13.16
C ALA A 329 17.10 17.73 12.75
N ARG A 330 16.67 18.73 11.97
CA ARG A 330 17.50 19.89 11.60
C ARG A 330 17.65 20.85 12.78
N ALA A 331 16.55 21.18 13.46
CA ALA A 331 16.54 22.08 14.62
C ALA A 331 17.31 21.56 15.86
N ARG A 332 17.72 20.28 15.87
CA ARG A 332 18.58 19.69 16.92
C ARG A 332 20.07 19.69 16.55
N ARG A 333 20.41 20.04 15.32
CA ARG A 333 21.79 20.13 14.82
C ARG A 333 22.33 21.56 14.82
N ASP A 334 21.43 22.52 14.92
CA ASP A 334 21.70 23.95 15.12
C ASP A 334 21.60 24.27 16.62
#